data_AF-A0A2H9QWY2-F1
#
_entry.id   AF-A0A2H9QWY2-F1
#
_cell.length_a   1.000
_cell.length_b   1.000
_cell.length_c   1.000
_cell.angle_alpha   90.00
_cell.angle_beta   90.00
_cell.angle_gamma   90.00
#
_symmetry.space_group_name_H-M   'P 1'
#
loop_
_entity.id
_entity.type
_entity.pdbx_description
1 polymer ?
#
loop_
_entity_poly.entity_id
_entity_poly.type
_entity_poly.pdbx_seq_one_letter_code
_entity_poly.pdbx_strand_id
1 'polypeptide(L)' 'MVLVTLVGEKIAKKDNEFIYIGSLPECRGCKLKTVCFNLDEGRRYKITNIRDIHHDCKIHEGGVRIVEVEKI' A
#
# COMPACT_ATOMS: atom_id res chain seq x y z
N MET A 1 -6.43 12.48 9.39
CA MET A 1 -6.33 11.09 9.89
C MET A 1 -5.27 10.40 9.06
N VAL A 2 -4.27 9.81 9.71
CA VAL A 2 -3.19 9.10 9.03
C VAL A 2 -3.67 7.68 8.73
N LEU A 3 -3.62 7.27 7.46
CA LEU A 3 -3.99 5.93 7.03
C LEU A 3 -2.73 5.09 6.91
N VAL A 4 -2.79 3.82 7.31
CA VAL A 4 -1.67 2.89 7.15
C VAL A 4 -2.06 1.86 6.11
N THR A 5 -1.19 1.66 5.12
CA THR A 5 -1.37 0.67 4.06
C THR A 5 -0.04 0.01 3.69
N LEU A 6 -0.11 -0.99 2.82
CA LEU A 6 1.04 -1.65 2.22
C LEU A 6 1.16 -1.19 0.77
N VAL A 7 2.35 -0.76 0.36
CA VAL A 7 2.65 -0.43 -1.04
C VAL A 7 3.90 -1.16 -1.49
N GLY A 8 4.02 -1.45 -2.78
CA GLY A 8 5.21 -2.09 -3.34
C GLY A 8 6.47 -1.31 -3.00
N GLU A 9 7.56 -2.01 -2.67
CA GLU A 9 8.83 -1.37 -2.27
C GLU A 9 9.30 -0.32 -3.29
N LYS A 10 9.12 -0.58 -4.59
CA LYS A 10 9.51 0.33 -5.67
C LYS A 10 8.80 1.69 -5.63
N ILE A 11 7.56 1.73 -5.12
CA ILE A 11 6.74 2.96 -5.01
C ILE A 11 6.69 3.51 -3.59
N ALA A 12 7.20 2.77 -2.60
CA ALA A 12 7.29 3.17 -1.19
C ALA A 12 8.33 4.30 -0.99
N LYS A 13 8.01 5.49 -1.49
CA LYS A 13 8.84 6.69 -1.40
C LYS A 13 8.06 7.80 -0.71
N LYS A 14 8.72 8.53 0.18
CA LYS A 14 8.11 9.67 0.87
C LYS A 14 7.74 10.73 -0.16
N ASP A 15 6.61 11.39 0.07
CA ASP A 15 6.00 12.37 -0.83
C ASP A 15 5.38 11.80 -2.11
N ASN A 16 5.50 10.49 -2.35
CA ASN A 16 4.95 9.87 -3.55
C ASN A 16 3.42 9.76 -3.49
N GLU A 17 2.76 9.87 -4.63
CA GLU A 17 1.31 9.87 -4.75
C GLU A 17 0.85 8.68 -5.58
N PHE A 18 -0.23 8.02 -5.16
CA PHE A 18 -0.81 6.92 -5.90
C PHE A 18 -2.32 6.90 -5.76
N ILE A 19 -2.98 6.27 -6.74
CA ILE A 19 -4.42 5.99 -6.70
C ILE A 19 -4.58 4.56 -6.25
N TYR A 20 -5.35 4.34 -5.19
CA TYR A 20 -5.72 3.00 -4.78
C TYR A 20 -6.85 2.49 -5.68
N ILE A 21 -6.56 1.49 -6.51
CA ILE A 21 -7.50 0.93 -7.50
C ILE A 21 -8.25 -0.32 -7.01
N GLY A 22 -8.11 -0.66 -5.72
CA GLY A 22 -8.77 -1.83 -5.15
C GLY A 22 -7.91 -3.09 -5.14
N SER A 23 -8.58 -4.21 -4.85
CA SER A 23 -7.95 -5.52 -4.75
C SER A 23 -7.80 -6.20 -6.09
N LEU A 24 -6.63 -6.79 -6.34
CA LEU A 24 -6.39 -7.64 -7.51
C LEU A 24 -6.86 -9.08 -7.25
N PRO A 25 -7.29 -9.83 -8.30
CA PRO A 25 -7.74 -11.21 -8.15
C PRO A 25 -6.66 -12.13 -7.55
N GLU A 26 -5.39 -11.86 -7.84
CA GLU A 26 -4.25 -12.60 -7.29
C GLU A 26 -4.07 -12.41 -5.77
N CYS A 27 -4.66 -11.37 -5.18
CA CYS A 27 -4.62 -11.12 -3.74
C CYS A 27 -5.71 -11.87 -2.94
N ARG A 28 -6.63 -12.62 -3.58
CA ARG A 28 -7.74 -13.32 -2.89
C ARG A 28 -7.26 -14.24 -1.75
N GLY A 29 -6.09 -14.85 -1.91
CA GLY A 29 -5.48 -15.75 -0.93
C GLY A 29 -4.48 -15.10 0.04
N CYS A 30 -4.30 -13.78 -0.01
CA CYS A 30 -3.27 -13.10 0.78
C CYS A 30 -3.73 -12.86 2.23
N LYS A 31 -2.89 -13.21 3.21
CA LYS A 31 -3.14 -12.93 4.64
C LYS A 31 -3.09 -11.43 4.95
N LEU A 32 -2.35 -10.65 4.15
CA LEU A 32 -2.17 -9.21 4.32
C LEU A 32 -3.26 -8.37 3.65
N LYS A 33 -4.26 -9.01 3.03
CA LYS A 33 -5.34 -8.32 2.28
C LYS A 33 -6.05 -7.25 3.11
N THR A 34 -6.29 -7.50 4.38
CA THR A 34 -6.99 -6.54 5.26
C THR A 34 -6.23 -5.23 5.40
N VAL A 35 -4.91 -5.29 5.54
CA VAL A 35 -4.06 -4.09 5.69
C VAL A 35 -3.79 -3.45 4.33
N CYS A 36 -3.60 -4.26 3.28
CA CYS A 36 -3.36 -3.80 1.93
C CYS A 36 -4.59 -3.07 1.32
N PHE A 37 -5.79 -3.47 1.74
CA PHE A 37 -7.07 -2.96 1.23
C PHE A 37 -7.78 -2.04 2.23
N ASN A 38 -7.02 -1.44 3.14
CA ASN A 38 -7.53 -0.50 4.14
C ASN A 38 -7.80 0.92 3.58
N LEU A 39 -7.77 1.08 2.25
CA LEU A 39 -7.97 2.34 1.56
C LEU A 39 -9.26 2.32 0.74
N ASP A 40 -9.82 3.50 0.52
CA ASP A 40 -11.00 3.72 -0.31
C ASP A 40 -10.62 3.66 -1.80
N GLU A 41 -11.25 2.77 -2.55
CA GLU A 41 -11.01 2.57 -3.99
C GLU A 41 -11.32 3.83 -4.80
N GLY A 42 -10.49 4.12 -5.80
CA GLY A 42 -10.62 5.29 -6.66
C GLY A 42 -10.14 6.60 -6.02
N ARG A 43 -9.58 6.55 -4.81
CA ARG A 43 -9.02 7.74 -4.14
C ARG A 43 -7.51 7.85 -4.28
N ARG A 44 -7.04 9.10 -4.26
CA ARG A 44 -5.63 9.45 -4.25
C ARG A 44 -5.11 9.55 -2.83
N TYR A 45 -3.91 9.02 -2.63
CA TYR A 45 -3.21 9.04 -1.37
C TYR A 45 -1.78 9.48 -1.57
N LYS A 46 -1.28 10.28 -0.65
CA LYS A 46 0.11 10.75 -0.60
C LYS A 46 0.84 10.07 0.54
N ILE A 47 2.02 9.50 0.26
CA ILE A 47 2.87 8.84 1.24
C ILE A 47 3.56 9.90 2.10
N THR A 48 3.25 9.91 3.38
CA THR A 48 3.85 10.85 4.34
C THR A 48 4.96 10.21 5.16
N ASN A 49 4.88 8.90 5.37
CA ASN A 49 5.89 8.15 6.09
C ASN A 49 6.04 6.72 5.57
N ILE A 50 7.22 6.13 5.77
CA ILE A 50 7.51 4.73 5.40
C ILE A 50 8.05 4.04 6.62
N ARG A 51 7.47 2.90 6.99
CA ARG A 51 8.01 2.04 8.04
C ARG A 51 8.98 1.04 7.42
N ASP A 52 10.06 0.76 8.13
CA ASP A 52 11.08 -0.22 7.73
C ASP A 52 10.61 -1.66 8.06
N ILE A 53 9.41 -1.99 7.59
CA ILE A 53 8.80 -3.31 7.75
C ILE A 53 8.49 -3.81 6.36
N HIS A 54 9.22 -4.85 5.96
CA HIS A 54 9.10 -5.48 4.66
C HIS A 54 8.27 -6.77 4.77
N HIS A 55 7.32 -6.94 3.86
CA HIS A 55 6.54 -8.15 3.70
C HIS A 55 6.62 -8.68 2.28
N ASP A 56 6.77 -9.99 2.17
CA ASP A 56 6.80 -10.67 0.88
C ASP A 56 5.42 -10.63 0.21
N CYS A 57 5.37 -10.22 -1.05
CA CYS A 57 4.14 -10.13 -1.83
C CYS A 57 4.38 -10.68 -3.24
N LYS A 58 3.52 -11.59 -3.68
CA LYS A 58 3.64 -12.20 -5.02
C LYS A 58 3.34 -11.23 -6.18
N ILE A 59 2.67 -10.12 -5.90
CA ILE A 59 2.27 -9.13 -6.91
C ILE A 59 3.38 -8.11 -7.16
N HIS A 60 4.03 -7.68 -6.08
CA HIS A 60 5.05 -6.64 -6.15
C HIS A 60 6.42 -7.31 -6.15
N GLU A 61 7.14 -7.16 -7.24
CA GLU A 61 8.55 -7.57 -7.33
C GLU A 61 9.39 -6.77 -6.33
N GLY A 62 9.97 -7.47 -5.34
CA GLY A 62 10.64 -6.85 -4.18
C GLY A 62 9.74 -6.65 -2.95
N GLY A 63 8.53 -7.24 -2.95
CA GLY A 63 7.60 -7.22 -1.83
C GLY A 63 6.94 -5.86 -1.58
N VAL A 64 6.37 -5.70 -0.39
CA VAL A 64 5.61 -4.52 0.03
C VAL A 64 6.14 -3.98 1.35
N ARG A 65 6.10 -2.66 1.51
CA ARG A 65 6.47 -1.96 2.74
C ARG A 65 5.24 -1.30 3.34
N ILE A 66 5.22 -1.23 4.68
CA ILE A 66 4.19 -0.49 5.40
C ILE A 66 4.46 1.00 5.23
N VAL A 67 3.46 1.74 4.76
CA VAL A 67 3.52 3.19 4.58
C VAL A 67 2.35 3.87 5.26
N GLU A 68 2.61 5.08 5.72
CA GLU A 68 1.60 5.99 6.24
C GLU A 68 1.26 6.97 5.13
N VAL A 69 -0.03 7.12 4.87
CA VAL A 69 -0.56 7.90 3.76
C VAL A 69 -1.65 8.84 4.25
N GLU A 70 -1.78 9.95 3.54
CA GLU A 70 -2.86 10.91 3.74
C GLU A 70 -3.69 11.04 2.48
N LYS A 71 -5.01 11.15 2.65
CA LYS A 71 -5.92 11.36 1.54
C LYS A 71 -5.76 12.80 1.03
N ILE A 72 -5.63 12.93 -0.29
CA ILE A 72 -5.62 14.20 -1.01
C ILE A 72 -6.90 14.38 -1.84
#